data_AF-A0A519VGS1-F1
#
_entry.id   AF-A0A519VGS1-F1
#
_cell.length_a   1.000
_cell.length_b   1.000
_cell.length_c   1.000
_cell.angle_alpha   90.00
_cell.angle_beta   90.00
_cell.angle_gamma   90.00
#
_symmetry.space_group_name_H-M   'P 1'
#
loop_
_entity.id
_entity.type
_entity.pdbx_description
1 polymer ?
#
loop_
_entity_poly.entity_id
_entity_poly.type
_entity_poly.pdbx_seq_one_letter_code
_entity_poly.pdbx_strand_id
1 'polypeptide(L)'
;MKSRIVFWLAAAVLILAQFQDKRWKVLEVFDWDPGGYYSYLPDRFLYGGPGHADSLAALVQASKPAGQAHPMGRLGMRRLPNGLVTTKYPLGVAVGELPWFAGAHLYAKWHGDPPNGFSRPYQQAIMVAGLLYGILGLWVLRKLLRRYFADNVVAWTLAAIALGTNLLAYATYEAAMSHAVLFLWQAAALYCTARWYESPRRRWAAGIGLFLG
;
A
#
# COMPACT_ATOMS: atom_id res chain seq x y z
N MET A 1 6.75 26.96 9.56
CA MET A 1 5.86 26.40 10.61
C MET A 1 4.49 26.02 10.04
N LYS A 2 3.89 26.84 9.18
CA LYS A 2 2.58 26.62 8.55
C LYS A 2 2.50 25.26 7.84
N SER A 3 3.52 24.90 7.06
CA SER A 3 3.54 23.61 6.36
C SER A 3 3.58 22.39 7.29
N ARG A 4 4.12 22.51 8.52
CA ARG A 4 4.07 21.42 9.51
C ARG A 4 2.68 21.28 10.10
N ILE A 5 2.02 22.40 10.39
CA ILE A 5 0.65 22.41 10.91
C ILE A 5 -0.29 21.79 9.88
N VAL A 6 -0.22 22.25 8.62
CA VAL A 6 -1.06 21.69 7.54
C VAL A 6 -0.77 20.21 7.32
N PHE A 7 0.49 19.78 7.39
CA PHE A 7 0.83 18.36 7.33
C PHE A 7 0.10 17.54 8.41
N TRP A 8 0.15 17.99 9.68
CA TRP A 8 -0.51 17.28 10.77
C TRP A 8 -2.03 17.32 10.69
N LEU A 9 -2.60 18.44 10.22
CA LEU A 9 -4.04 18.53 9.96
C LEU A 9 -4.47 17.56 8.84
N ALA A 10 -3.72 17.51 7.73
CA ALA A 10 -3.99 16.56 6.65
C ALA A 10 -3.86 15.11 7.15
N ALA A 11 -2.81 14.79 7.91
CA ALA A 11 -2.63 13.46 8.50
C ALA A 11 -3.80 13.09 9.43
N ALA A 12 -4.26 14.03 10.27
CA ALA A 12 -5.41 13.82 11.13
C ALA A 12 -6.69 13.55 10.32
N VAL A 13 -6.94 14.30 9.25
CA VAL A 13 -8.08 14.06 8.35
C VAL A 13 -7.99 12.69 7.69
N LEU A 14 -6.82 12.29 7.19
CA LEU A 14 -6.62 10.96 6.60
C LEU A 14 -6.89 9.84 7.60
N ILE A 15 -6.36 9.96 8.82
CA ILE A 15 -6.59 9.01 9.91
C ILE A 15 -8.09 8.93 10.22
N LEU A 16 -8.74 10.07 10.46
CA LEU A 16 -10.17 10.10 10.78
C LEU A 16 -11.02 9.49 9.66
N ALA A 17 -10.72 9.82 8.39
CA ALA A 17 -11.41 9.29 7.23
C ALA A 17 -11.24 7.77 7.12
N GLN A 18 -10.03 7.25 7.35
CA GLN A 18 -9.78 5.81 7.30
C GLN A 18 -10.56 5.04 8.37
N PHE A 19 -10.62 5.56 9.60
CA PHE A 19 -11.31 4.91 10.71
C PHE A 19 -12.82 5.18 10.74
N GLN A 20 -13.40 5.80 9.69
CA GLN A 20 -14.85 5.81 9.53
C GLN A 20 -15.37 4.41 9.17
N ASP A 21 -16.33 3.97 9.98
CA ASP A 21 -16.73 2.59 10.29
C ASP A 21 -17.06 1.66 9.09
N LYS A 22 -17.37 2.20 7.91
CA LYS A 22 -17.99 1.43 6.82
C LYS A 22 -17.09 0.34 6.22
N ARG A 23 -15.78 0.55 6.05
CA ARG A 23 -14.88 -0.46 5.42
C ARG A 23 -14.21 -1.42 6.40
N TRP A 24 -13.99 -1.00 7.65
CA TRP A 24 -13.45 -1.87 8.71
C TRP A 24 -14.40 -3.01 9.10
N LYS A 25 -15.70 -2.84 8.81
CA LYS A 25 -16.75 -3.84 9.08
C LYS A 25 -16.91 -4.88 7.99
N VAL A 26 -16.71 -4.50 6.72
CA VAL A 26 -17.05 -5.34 5.57
C VAL A 26 -15.87 -6.22 5.11
N LEU A 27 -14.62 -5.82 5.37
CA LEU A 27 -13.42 -6.65 5.10
C LEU A 27 -13.34 -7.19 3.65
N GLU A 28 -13.49 -6.27 2.69
CA GLU A 28 -13.35 -6.48 1.24
C GLU A 28 -12.02 -5.87 0.71
N VAL A 29 -10.98 -5.83 1.54
CA VAL A 29 -9.73 -5.09 1.22
C VAL A 29 -9.00 -5.67 0.01
N PHE A 30 -9.12 -6.98 -0.19
CA PHE A 30 -8.45 -7.70 -1.27
C PHE A 30 -9.35 -7.94 -2.49
N ASP A 31 -10.48 -7.24 -2.60
CA ASP A 31 -11.28 -7.27 -3.81
C ASP A 31 -10.57 -6.54 -4.95
N TRP A 32 -10.66 -7.09 -6.16
CA TRP A 32 -10.06 -6.53 -7.38
C TRP A 32 -8.53 -6.46 -7.37
N ASP A 33 -7.96 -5.34 -7.80
CA ASP A 33 -6.53 -5.13 -7.98
C ASP A 33 -5.70 -5.34 -6.70
N PRO A 34 -6.11 -4.82 -5.52
CA PRO A 34 -5.45 -5.07 -4.23
C PRO A 34 -5.14 -6.54 -3.97
N GLY A 35 -6.10 -7.45 -4.17
CA GLY A 35 -5.88 -8.88 -3.96
C GLY A 35 -4.88 -9.47 -4.95
N GLY A 36 -4.87 -8.99 -6.19
CA GLY A 36 -3.92 -9.43 -7.21
C GLY A 36 -2.49 -8.92 -6.99
N TYR A 37 -2.31 -7.74 -6.40
CA TYR A 37 -1.00 -7.28 -5.92
C TYR A 37 -0.53 -8.11 -4.73
N TYR A 38 -1.41 -8.25 -3.75
CA TYR A 38 -1.11 -8.87 -2.46
C TYR A 38 -0.82 -10.37 -2.58
N SER A 39 -1.41 -11.06 -3.56
CA SER A 39 -1.36 -12.51 -3.69
C SER A 39 0.04 -13.13 -3.68
N TYR A 40 1.07 -12.40 -4.12
CA TYR A 40 2.46 -12.87 -4.07
C TYR A 40 2.91 -13.29 -2.67
N LEU A 41 2.42 -12.61 -1.63
CA LEU A 41 2.82 -12.83 -0.25
C LEU A 41 2.31 -14.17 0.30
N PRO A 42 0.98 -14.41 0.39
CA PRO A 42 0.47 -15.69 0.86
C PRO A 42 0.92 -16.84 -0.06
N ASP A 43 0.95 -16.63 -1.38
CA ASP A 43 1.41 -17.64 -2.34
C ASP A 43 2.84 -18.10 -2.01
N ARG A 44 3.78 -17.15 -1.85
CA ARG A 44 5.19 -17.47 -1.55
C ARG A 44 5.41 -18.03 -0.15
N PHE A 45 4.77 -17.45 0.86
CA PHE A 45 5.11 -17.73 2.26
C PHE A 45 4.22 -18.77 2.94
N LEU A 46 2.99 -18.98 2.44
CA LEU A 46 2.01 -19.88 3.07
C LEU A 46 1.63 -21.07 2.20
N TYR A 47 1.62 -20.90 0.86
CA TYR A 47 1.05 -21.89 -0.06
C TYR A 47 2.05 -22.55 -1.02
N GLY A 48 3.36 -22.32 -0.83
CA GLY A 48 4.41 -23.06 -1.54
C GLY A 48 4.81 -22.50 -2.91
N GLY A 49 4.22 -21.37 -3.34
CA GLY A 49 4.59 -20.63 -4.54
C GLY A 49 3.62 -20.80 -5.72
N PRO A 50 3.90 -20.06 -6.83
CA PRO A 50 2.93 -19.84 -7.89
C PRO A 50 2.63 -21.13 -8.64
N GLY A 51 1.34 -21.46 -8.74
CA GLY A 51 0.84 -22.59 -9.50
C GLY A 51 0.40 -23.81 -8.69
N HIS A 52 0.46 -23.75 -7.36
CA HIS A 52 -0.19 -24.75 -6.51
C HIS A 52 -1.71 -24.51 -6.45
N ALA A 53 -2.51 -25.56 -6.62
CA ALA A 53 -3.97 -25.49 -6.63
C ALA A 53 -4.55 -24.90 -5.33
N ASP A 54 -3.88 -25.14 -4.21
CA ASP A 54 -4.28 -24.68 -2.88
C ASP A 54 -4.10 -23.16 -2.70
N SER A 55 -3.06 -22.58 -3.30
CA SER A 55 -2.80 -21.13 -3.26
C SER A 55 -3.95 -20.36 -3.91
N LEU A 56 -4.37 -20.82 -5.10
CA LEU A 56 -5.44 -20.20 -5.85
C LEU A 56 -6.82 -20.43 -5.22
N ALA A 57 -7.08 -21.64 -4.74
CA ALA A 57 -8.32 -21.97 -4.05
C ALA A 57 -8.46 -21.17 -2.75
N ALA A 58 -7.38 -21.01 -1.99
CA ALA A 58 -7.35 -20.18 -0.79
C ALA A 58 -7.52 -18.69 -1.12
N LEU A 59 -6.87 -18.16 -2.16
CA LEU A 59 -7.08 -16.79 -2.67
C LEU A 59 -8.53 -16.53 -3.04
N VAL A 60 -9.13 -17.43 -3.83
CA VAL A 60 -10.52 -17.32 -4.29
C VAL A 60 -11.51 -17.52 -3.14
N GLN A 61 -11.18 -18.37 -2.15
CA GLN A 61 -12.03 -18.62 -0.98
C GLN A 61 -11.93 -17.53 0.09
N ALA A 62 -10.75 -16.92 0.24
CA ALA A 62 -10.52 -15.81 1.14
C ALA A 62 -11.09 -14.48 0.65
N SER A 63 -11.20 -14.32 -0.66
CA SER A 63 -11.86 -13.17 -1.29
C SER A 63 -13.39 -13.27 -1.26
N LYS A 64 -13.97 -14.08 -0.36
CA LYS A 64 -15.43 -14.27 -0.22
C LYS A 64 -15.98 -13.40 0.91
N PRO A 65 -16.75 -12.35 0.63
CA PRO A 65 -17.89 -12.01 1.48
C PRO A 65 -18.92 -13.14 1.35
N ALA A 66 -19.70 -13.37 2.40
CA ALA A 66 -20.73 -14.41 2.45
C ALA A 66 -21.60 -14.47 1.17
N GLY A 67 -21.39 -15.49 0.32
CA GLY A 67 -22.40 -15.95 -0.64
C GLY A 67 -22.26 -15.59 -2.13
N GLN A 68 -21.18 -14.94 -2.61
CA GLN A 68 -21.03 -14.68 -4.06
C GLN A 68 -19.67 -15.16 -4.60
N ALA A 69 -19.70 -15.88 -5.72
CA ALA A 69 -18.48 -16.34 -6.40
C ALA A 69 -17.80 -15.17 -7.11
N HIS A 70 -16.60 -14.79 -6.69
CA HIS A 70 -15.76 -13.85 -7.45
C HIS A 70 -14.90 -14.63 -8.43
N PRO A 71 -15.11 -14.49 -9.76
CA PRO A 71 -14.33 -15.21 -10.76
C PRO A 71 -12.88 -14.75 -10.70
N MET A 72 -11.92 -15.67 -10.92
CA MET A 72 -10.46 -15.40 -10.96
C MET A 72 -10.06 -14.14 -11.74
N GLY A 73 -10.85 -13.77 -12.77
CA GLY A 73 -10.64 -12.56 -13.56
C GLY A 73 -10.74 -11.25 -12.76
N ARG A 74 -11.52 -11.19 -11.67
CA ARG A 74 -11.61 -9.99 -10.81
C ARG A 74 -10.29 -9.68 -10.10
N LEU A 75 -9.58 -10.70 -9.63
CA LEU A 75 -8.27 -10.56 -8.96
C LEU A 75 -7.10 -10.38 -9.95
N GLY A 76 -7.37 -10.26 -11.26
CA GLY A 76 -6.34 -10.18 -12.28
C GLY A 76 -5.50 -11.45 -12.44
N MET A 77 -6.00 -12.59 -11.95
CA MET A 77 -5.34 -13.89 -12.05
C MET A 77 -5.55 -14.51 -13.43
N ARG A 78 -4.49 -15.05 -14.01
CA ARG A 78 -4.49 -15.69 -15.34
C ARG A 78 -3.99 -17.13 -15.23
N ARG A 79 -4.77 -18.04 -15.80
CA ARG A 79 -4.34 -19.44 -15.97
C ARG A 79 -3.43 -19.56 -17.17
N LEU A 80 -2.32 -20.26 -16.99
CA LEU A 80 -1.31 -20.53 -18.01
C LEU A 80 -1.61 -21.86 -18.73
N PRO A 81 -1.05 -22.08 -19.94
CA PRO A 81 -1.23 -23.34 -20.69
C PRO A 81 -0.77 -24.60 -19.93
N ASN A 82 0.19 -24.45 -19.01
CA ASN A 82 0.67 -25.52 -18.14
C ASN A 82 -0.20 -25.77 -16.89
N GLY A 83 -1.36 -25.13 -16.80
CA GLY A 83 -2.32 -25.30 -15.70
C GLY A 83 -2.07 -24.43 -14.46
N LEU A 84 -0.89 -23.82 -14.34
CA LEU A 84 -0.52 -22.91 -13.26
C LEU A 84 -1.30 -21.59 -13.35
N VAL A 85 -1.30 -20.82 -12.27
CA VAL A 85 -1.91 -19.49 -12.24
C VAL A 85 -0.88 -18.46 -11.83
N THR A 86 -0.93 -17.31 -12.50
CA THR A 86 -0.11 -16.15 -12.19
C THR A 86 -0.95 -14.89 -12.16
N THR A 87 -0.51 -13.90 -11.40
CA THR A 87 -1.12 -12.56 -11.38
C THR A 87 -0.61 -11.73 -12.56
N LYS A 88 -1.47 -10.87 -13.11
CA LYS A 88 -1.08 -9.91 -14.16
C LYS A 88 -0.32 -8.70 -13.59
N TYR A 89 -0.33 -8.51 -12.27
CA TYR A 89 0.24 -7.33 -11.63
C TYR A 89 1.73 -7.53 -11.31
N PRO A 90 2.55 -6.47 -11.32
CA PRO A 90 3.95 -6.56 -10.90
C PRO A 90 4.09 -6.73 -9.38
N LEU A 91 5.21 -7.31 -8.94
CA LEU A 91 5.50 -7.64 -7.53
C LEU A 91 5.66 -6.42 -6.60
N GLY A 92 5.89 -5.21 -7.14
CA GLY A 92 6.32 -4.05 -6.35
C GLY A 92 5.45 -3.74 -5.12
N VAL A 93 4.12 -3.74 -5.27
CA VAL A 93 3.20 -3.47 -4.16
C VAL A 93 3.37 -4.51 -3.03
N ALA A 94 3.45 -5.79 -3.37
CA ALA A 94 3.69 -6.87 -2.40
C ALA A 94 5.01 -6.70 -1.63
N VAL A 95 6.06 -6.17 -2.26
CA VAL A 95 7.32 -5.87 -1.56
C VAL A 95 7.11 -4.80 -0.49
N GLY A 96 6.32 -3.76 -0.80
CA GLY A 96 5.93 -2.74 0.19
C GLY A 96 5.10 -3.35 1.32
N GLU A 97 4.17 -4.23 0.99
CA GLU A 97 3.25 -4.86 1.95
C GLU A 97 3.92 -5.94 2.83
N LEU A 98 5.06 -6.49 2.43
CA LEU A 98 5.76 -7.58 3.12
C LEU A 98 5.94 -7.39 4.65
N PRO A 99 6.48 -6.25 5.16
CA PRO A 99 6.61 -6.06 6.61
C PRO A 99 5.26 -6.06 7.34
N TRP A 100 4.20 -5.55 6.71
CA TRP A 100 2.85 -5.52 7.26
C TRP A 100 2.21 -6.90 7.28
N PHE A 101 2.40 -7.65 6.20
CA PHE A 101 2.01 -9.05 6.11
C PHE A 101 2.67 -9.89 7.20
N ALA A 102 3.99 -9.76 7.39
CA ALA A 102 4.71 -10.49 8.43
C ALA A 102 4.19 -10.15 9.83
N GLY A 103 3.98 -8.86 10.11
CA GLY A 103 3.38 -8.41 11.37
C GLY A 103 1.98 -8.95 11.59
N ALA A 104 1.12 -8.91 10.57
CA ALA A 104 -0.23 -9.47 10.61
C ALA A 104 -0.23 -11.00 10.81
N HIS A 105 0.71 -11.71 10.18
CA HIS A 105 0.84 -13.15 10.32
C HIS A 105 1.22 -13.56 11.75
N LEU A 106 2.18 -12.84 12.34
CA LEU A 106 2.57 -13.05 13.74
C LEU A 106 1.41 -12.71 14.69
N TYR A 107 0.74 -11.58 14.45
CA TYR A 107 -0.42 -11.19 15.24
C TYR A 107 -1.55 -12.22 15.17
N ALA A 108 -1.89 -12.71 13.97
CA ALA A 108 -2.93 -13.70 13.78
C ALA A 108 -2.64 -14.98 14.57
N LYS A 109 -1.40 -15.49 14.48
CA LYS A 109 -0.96 -16.67 15.24
C LYS A 109 -1.07 -16.47 16.76
N TRP A 110 -0.70 -15.29 17.25
CA TRP A 110 -0.75 -14.98 18.68
C TRP A 110 -2.18 -14.77 19.20
N HIS A 111 -3.04 -14.12 18.42
CA HIS A 111 -4.42 -13.81 18.80
C HIS A 111 -5.39 -14.99 18.60
N GLY A 112 -4.98 -16.02 17.85
CA GLY A 112 -5.82 -17.16 17.49
C GLY A 112 -6.68 -16.95 16.24
N ASP A 113 -6.44 -15.88 15.48
CA ASP A 113 -7.06 -15.70 14.17
C ASP A 113 -6.48 -16.68 13.14
N PRO A 114 -7.24 -17.08 12.10
CA PRO A 114 -6.73 -17.94 11.05
C PRO A 114 -5.47 -17.35 10.38
N PRO A 115 -4.29 -18.00 10.43
CA PRO A 115 -3.05 -17.46 9.88
C PRO A 115 -2.93 -17.80 8.38
N ASN A 116 -3.97 -17.50 7.61
CA ASN A 116 -4.15 -17.90 6.21
C ASN A 116 -3.74 -16.81 5.19
N GLY A 117 -3.20 -15.68 5.65
CA GLY A 117 -2.85 -14.59 4.75
C GLY A 117 -4.01 -13.66 4.38
N PHE A 118 -5.25 -13.92 4.79
CA PHE A 118 -6.39 -13.12 4.34
C PHE A 118 -7.41 -12.78 5.42
N SER A 119 -7.28 -13.39 6.60
CA SER A 119 -8.10 -13.07 7.76
C SER A 119 -7.98 -11.58 8.14
N ARG A 120 -8.88 -11.16 9.03
CA ARG A 120 -9.02 -9.76 9.45
C ARG A 120 -7.70 -9.04 9.78
N PRO A 121 -6.73 -9.64 10.51
CA PRO A 121 -5.45 -9.00 10.79
C PRO A 121 -4.68 -8.54 9.54
N TYR A 122 -4.69 -9.34 8.47
CA TYR A 122 -3.97 -9.02 7.24
C TYR A 122 -4.61 -7.82 6.55
N GLN A 123 -5.92 -7.86 6.38
CA GLN A 123 -6.67 -6.77 5.75
C GLN A 123 -6.46 -5.44 6.49
N GLN A 124 -6.54 -5.47 7.82
CA GLN A 124 -6.32 -4.28 8.64
C GLN A 124 -4.89 -3.77 8.54
N ALA A 125 -3.90 -4.67 8.58
CA ALA A 125 -2.50 -4.28 8.46
C ALA A 125 -2.19 -3.63 7.10
N ILE A 126 -2.71 -4.17 6.01
CA ILE A 126 -2.53 -3.60 4.66
C ILE A 126 -3.25 -2.25 4.51
N MET A 127 -4.45 -2.10 5.07
CA MET A 127 -5.11 -0.80 5.11
C MET A 127 -4.25 0.23 5.87
N VAL A 128 -3.72 -0.14 7.04
CA VAL A 128 -2.85 0.75 7.83
C VAL A 128 -1.55 1.07 7.09
N ALA A 129 -1.00 0.11 6.34
CA ALA A 129 0.18 0.31 5.50
C ALA A 129 -0.04 1.45 4.50
N GLY A 130 -1.12 1.39 3.73
CA GLY A 130 -1.47 2.42 2.74
C GLY A 130 -1.62 3.82 3.34
N LEU A 131 -2.30 3.92 4.48
CA LEU A 131 -2.43 5.18 5.24
C LEU A 131 -1.07 5.77 5.61
N LEU A 132 -0.21 4.94 6.19
CA LEU A 132 1.11 5.36 6.63
C LEU A 132 2.00 5.73 5.44
N TYR A 133 1.90 5.03 4.32
CA TYR A 133 2.60 5.40 3.10
C TYR A 133 2.13 6.75 2.55
N GLY A 134 0.82 7.01 2.53
CA GLY A 134 0.29 8.32 2.14
C GLY A 134 0.81 9.45 3.03
N ILE A 135 0.77 9.26 4.35
CA ILE A 135 1.27 10.25 5.34
C ILE A 135 2.79 10.45 5.20
N LEU A 136 3.58 9.37 5.11
CA LEU A 136 5.03 9.46 4.92
C LEU A 136 5.37 10.12 3.59
N GLY A 137 4.62 9.83 2.52
CA GLY A 137 4.78 10.48 1.21
C GLY A 137 4.57 11.99 1.30
N LEU A 138 3.52 12.44 2.00
CA LEU A 138 3.27 13.86 2.23
C LEU A 138 4.41 14.52 3.02
N TRP A 139 4.96 13.81 4.00
CA TRP A 139 6.10 14.32 4.78
C TRP A 139 7.37 14.46 3.94
N VAL A 140 7.67 13.47 3.11
CA VAL A 140 8.81 13.50 2.18
C VAL A 140 8.63 14.61 1.14
N LEU A 141 7.43 14.72 0.56
CA LEU A 141 7.08 15.78 -0.37
C LEU A 141 7.24 17.17 0.28
N ARG A 142 6.79 17.33 1.52
CA ARG A 142 7.02 18.56 2.29
C ARG A 142 8.51 18.89 2.38
N LYS A 143 9.36 17.91 2.71
CA LYS A 143 10.82 18.11 2.79
C LYS A 143 11.41 18.50 1.45
N LEU A 144 10.95 17.90 0.35
CA LEU A 144 11.37 18.25 -1.01
C LEU A 144 10.98 19.68 -1.36
N LEU A 145 9.69 20.04 -1.25
CA LEU A 145 9.18 21.36 -1.63
C LEU A 145 9.79 22.50 -0.80
N ARG A 146 10.10 22.26 0.49
CA ARG A 146 10.72 23.29 1.36
C ARG A 146 12.13 23.70 0.92
N ARG A 147 12.74 22.99 -0.02
CA ARG A 147 14.06 23.35 -0.59
C ARG A 147 13.95 24.43 -1.66
N TYR A 148 12.78 24.57 -2.28
CA TYR A 148 12.56 25.45 -3.43
C TYR A 148 11.53 26.55 -3.15
N PHE A 149 10.60 26.32 -2.22
CA PHE A 149 9.46 27.21 -2.01
C PHE A 149 9.32 27.68 -0.56
N ALA A 150 8.75 28.88 -0.42
CA ALA A 150 8.38 29.45 0.87
C ALA A 150 7.36 28.57 1.62
N ASP A 151 7.40 28.62 2.95
CA ASP A 151 6.65 27.70 3.82
C ASP A 151 5.12 27.79 3.64
N ASN A 152 4.59 28.96 3.26
CA ASN A 152 3.18 29.17 2.94
C ASN A 152 2.76 28.46 1.64
N VAL A 153 3.59 28.56 0.58
CA VAL A 153 3.35 27.87 -0.69
C VAL A 153 3.31 26.37 -0.45
N VAL A 154 4.31 25.83 0.26
CA VAL A 154 4.35 24.41 0.60
C VAL A 154 3.11 23.99 1.42
N ALA A 155 2.65 24.83 2.35
CA ALA A 155 1.46 24.53 3.15
C ALA A 155 0.23 24.35 2.26
N TRP A 156 -0.05 25.30 1.37
CA TRP A 156 -1.19 25.21 0.45
C TRP A 156 -1.06 24.08 -0.56
N THR A 157 0.15 23.83 -1.08
CA THR A 157 0.39 22.67 -1.96
C THR A 157 0.11 21.34 -1.26
N LEU A 158 0.51 21.18 0.00
CA LEU A 158 0.22 19.95 0.76
C LEU A 158 -1.28 19.77 1.01
N ALA A 159 -2.00 20.85 1.34
CA ALA A 159 -3.45 20.79 1.49
C ALA A 159 -4.13 20.41 0.16
N ALA A 160 -3.73 21.03 -0.95
CA ALA A 160 -4.27 20.75 -2.27
C ALA A 160 -4.02 19.30 -2.70
N ILE A 161 -2.81 18.77 -2.46
CA ILE A 161 -2.49 17.38 -2.79
C ILE A 161 -3.24 16.41 -1.88
N ALA A 162 -3.20 16.62 -0.56
CA ALA A 162 -3.80 15.69 0.40
C ALA A 162 -5.32 15.63 0.30
N LEU A 163 -5.99 16.76 0.08
CA LEU A 163 -7.45 16.88 0.17
C LEU A 163 -8.13 17.21 -1.17
N GLY A 164 -7.40 17.80 -2.11
CA GLY A 164 -7.92 18.21 -3.42
C GLY A 164 -7.63 17.22 -4.54
N THR A 165 -6.97 16.09 -4.26
CA THR A 165 -6.71 15.03 -5.25
C THR A 165 -7.26 13.69 -4.77
N ASN A 166 -7.11 12.66 -5.62
CA ASN A 166 -7.44 11.28 -5.28
C ASN A 166 -6.57 10.68 -4.17
N LEU A 167 -5.51 11.36 -3.69
CA LEU A 167 -4.67 10.87 -2.60
C LEU A 167 -5.49 10.61 -1.32
N LEU A 168 -6.50 11.44 -1.01
CA LEU A 168 -7.42 11.18 0.11
C LEU A 168 -8.06 9.80 -0.03
N ALA A 169 -8.62 9.49 -1.19
CA ALA A 169 -9.27 8.21 -1.42
C ALA A 169 -8.27 7.04 -1.35
N TYR A 170 -7.12 7.17 -2.02
CA TYR A 170 -6.12 6.11 -2.10
C TYR A 170 -5.27 5.92 -0.85
N ALA A 171 -5.19 6.90 0.04
CA ALA A 171 -4.53 6.76 1.33
C ALA A 171 -5.52 6.42 2.46
N THR A 172 -6.83 6.32 2.18
CA THR A 172 -7.85 6.03 3.19
C THR A 172 -8.77 4.89 2.78
N TYR A 173 -9.77 5.19 1.95
CA TYR A 173 -10.79 4.24 1.55
C TYR A 173 -10.20 3.08 0.74
N GLU A 174 -9.29 3.38 -0.20
CA GLU A 174 -8.64 2.44 -1.10
C GLU A 174 -7.15 2.25 -0.76
N ALA A 175 -6.82 2.23 0.53
CA ALA A 175 -5.45 2.16 1.04
C ALA A 175 -4.62 0.97 0.54
N ALA A 176 -5.27 -0.15 0.17
CA ALA A 176 -4.58 -1.33 -0.36
C ALA A 176 -4.24 -1.24 -1.86
N MET A 177 -4.57 -0.13 -2.52
CA MET A 177 -4.15 0.12 -3.90
C MET A 177 -2.68 0.54 -3.97
N SER A 178 -2.09 0.40 -5.16
CA SER A 178 -0.69 0.76 -5.42
C SER A 178 -0.36 2.25 -5.23
N HIS A 179 -1.36 3.13 -5.27
CA HIS A 179 -1.17 4.58 -5.34
C HIS A 179 -0.46 5.20 -4.13
N ALA A 180 -0.79 4.79 -2.90
CA ALA A 180 -0.19 5.40 -1.71
C ALA A 180 1.29 5.04 -1.55
N VAL A 181 1.66 3.78 -1.81
CA VAL A 181 3.05 3.32 -1.79
C VAL A 181 3.86 3.95 -2.93
N LEU A 182 3.28 4.01 -4.15
CA LEU A 182 3.91 4.68 -5.28
C LEU A 182 4.13 6.17 -5.02
N PHE A 183 3.16 6.86 -4.42
CA PHE A 183 3.31 8.27 -4.05
C PHE A 183 4.50 8.49 -3.11
N LEU A 184 4.65 7.66 -2.08
CA LEU A 184 5.81 7.70 -1.18
C LEU A 184 7.11 7.45 -1.94
N TRP A 185 7.19 6.39 -2.76
CA TRP A 185 8.41 6.04 -3.47
C TRP A 185 8.83 7.11 -4.47
N GLN A 186 7.89 7.67 -5.22
CA GLN A 186 8.17 8.75 -6.17
C GLN A 186 8.60 10.03 -5.46
N ALA A 187 7.93 10.41 -4.36
CA ALA A 187 8.35 11.55 -3.55
C ALA A 187 9.76 11.34 -2.97
N ALA A 188 10.09 10.11 -2.55
CA ALA A 188 11.39 9.75 -2.00
C ALA A 188 12.49 9.72 -3.07
N ALA A 189 12.20 9.19 -4.26
CA ALA A 189 13.10 9.24 -5.42
C ALA A 189 13.44 10.70 -5.76
N LEU A 190 12.43 11.57 -5.93
CA LEU A 190 12.64 12.99 -6.20
C LEU A 190 13.42 13.70 -5.08
N TYR A 191 13.11 13.37 -3.82
CA TYR A 191 13.85 13.92 -2.68
C TYR A 191 15.33 13.50 -2.70
N CYS A 192 15.62 12.22 -2.92
CA CYS A 192 16.98 11.69 -3.05
C CYS A 192 17.71 12.33 -4.24
N THR A 193 17.07 12.44 -5.40
CA THR A 193 17.61 13.12 -6.59
C THR A 193 18.01 14.55 -6.27
N ALA A 194 17.10 15.35 -5.72
CA ALA A 194 17.42 16.71 -5.33
C ALA A 194 18.56 16.75 -4.28
N ARG A 195 18.61 15.80 -3.33
CA ARG A 195 19.69 15.74 -2.32
C ARG A 195 21.03 15.38 -2.92
N TRP A 196 21.02 14.54 -3.94
CA TRP A 196 22.22 14.15 -4.67
C TRP A 196 22.78 15.32 -5.47
N TYR A 197 21.94 16.10 -6.17
CA TYR A 197 22.41 17.31 -6.88
C TYR A 197 22.99 18.38 -5.95
N GLU A 198 22.40 18.61 -4.78
CA GLU A 198 22.96 19.56 -3.80
C GLU A 198 24.22 19.03 -3.10
N SER A 199 24.31 17.72 -2.87
CA SER A 199 25.45 17.09 -2.22
C SER A 199 25.57 15.64 -2.71
N PRO A 200 26.45 15.36 -3.70
CA PRO A 200 26.58 14.06 -4.39
C PRO A 200 27.10 12.90 -3.52
N ARG A 201 26.37 12.56 -2.45
CA ARG A 201 26.71 11.48 -1.53
C ARG A 201 26.13 10.16 -2.02
N ARG A 202 26.91 9.07 -1.90
CA ARG A 202 26.52 7.71 -2.30
C ARG A 202 25.17 7.26 -1.73
N ARG A 203 24.84 7.67 -0.50
CA ARG A 203 23.53 7.36 0.12
C ARG A 203 22.33 7.86 -0.68
N TRP A 204 22.46 9.00 -1.37
CA TRP A 204 21.37 9.55 -2.16
C TRP A 204 21.26 8.83 -3.50
N ALA A 205 22.39 8.47 -4.13
CA ALA A 205 22.39 7.63 -5.32
C ALA A 205 21.80 6.23 -5.03
N ALA A 206 22.17 5.61 -3.90
CA ALA A 206 21.58 4.36 -3.45
C ALA A 206 20.06 4.49 -3.21
N GLY A 207 19.62 5.61 -2.62
CA GLY A 207 18.20 5.91 -2.45
C GLY A 207 17.45 6.08 -3.77
N ILE A 208 18.06 6.70 -4.79
CA ILE A 208 17.47 6.81 -6.13
C ILE A 208 17.28 5.42 -6.73
N GLY A 209 18.31 4.57 -6.69
CA GLY A 209 18.21 3.19 -7.18
C GLY A 209 17.09 2.41 -6.46
N LEU A 210 17.08 2.45 -5.13
CA LEU A 210 16.07 1.75 -4.32
C LEU A 210 14.62 2.11 -4.69
N PHE A 211 14.33 3.39 -4.97
CA PHE A 211 12.97 3.84 -5.24
C PHE A 211 12.59 3.80 -6.73
N LEU A 212 13.54 3.55 -7.63
CA LEU A 212 13.27 3.34 -9.06
C LEU A 212 13.16 1.86 -9.45
N GLY A 213 13.81 0.96 -8.70
CA GLY A 213 13.84 -0.48 -8.98
C GLY A 213 15.27 -0.96 -9.23
#